data_AF-A0A9X3X2I4-F1
#
_entry.id   AF-A0A9X3X2I4-F1
#
_cell.length_a   1.000
_cell.length_b   1.000
_cell.length_c   1.000
_cell.angle_alpha   90.00
_cell.angle_beta   90.00
_cell.angle_gamma   90.00
#
_symmetry.space_group_name_H-M   'P 1'
#
loop_
_entity.id
_entity.type
_entity.pdbx_description
1 polymer ?
#
loop_
_entity_poly.entity_id
_entity_poly.type
_entity_poly.pdbx_seq_one_letter_code
_entity_poly.pdbx_strand_id
1 'polypeptide(L)'
;MTPRLATVLRSIVLVLVVLVAAACSSRSKDGPAASSDKPRVAVSIFPLWDIARRVAGDGLDVVLVLPPGRSEHSYDPTPKEMAQVAKSKLGVSVGLGMDGWLEKIVRGAAGTDVPIVQLGPKANPRRMTAEEVGAEAAEEGEEHDDHADDKAKHEHEHDKHADGREHDDGDHAPKPEPKGAAKGEHDHHGHNHAHGAEDPHFWLDPVRMKSVVPELVEAFSKLDPKGAEGYKARGKAIEAELDKLHAELEARSKGWTKKTIVTFHGSMGYFAERYGLSIAAVIEPFPGKEPTARYVKDVLAAVEKSKAAALFSEPQLDRRPAQVIADQAKLPLFELDPVGGSAGAETYEKLLLKNADVLDKALK
;
A
#
# COMPACT_ATOMS: atom_id res chain seq x y z
N MET A 1 -21.68 67.11 -45.29
CA MET A 1 -21.01 66.72 -44.03
C MET A 1 -20.01 67.80 -43.64
N THR A 2 -20.20 68.44 -42.50
CA THR A 2 -19.38 69.57 -42.04
C THR A 2 -17.98 69.13 -41.60
N PRO A 3 -16.93 69.97 -41.74
CA PRO A 3 -15.53 69.61 -41.45
C PRO A 3 -15.30 69.18 -39.99
N ARG A 4 -16.18 69.54 -39.06
CA ARG A 4 -16.14 69.10 -37.66
C ARG A 4 -16.51 67.63 -37.44
N LEU A 5 -17.29 67.01 -38.33
CA LEU A 5 -17.68 65.59 -38.20
C LEU A 5 -16.55 64.64 -38.65
N ALA A 6 -15.73 65.07 -39.61
CA ALA A 6 -14.61 64.29 -40.14
C ALA A 6 -13.44 64.18 -39.14
N THR A 7 -13.23 65.20 -38.31
CA THR A 7 -12.18 65.21 -37.28
C THR A 7 -12.53 64.29 -36.11
N VAL A 8 -13.80 64.29 -35.68
CA VAL A 8 -14.28 63.41 -34.60
C VAL A 8 -14.26 61.93 -35.04
N LEU A 9 -14.62 61.63 -36.29
CA LEU A 9 -14.51 60.26 -36.83
C LEU A 9 -13.05 59.78 -36.94
N ARG A 10 -12.10 60.65 -37.31
CA ARG A 10 -10.67 60.31 -37.35
C ARG A 10 -10.08 60.05 -35.95
N SER A 11 -10.50 60.79 -34.94
CA SER A 11 -10.08 60.57 -33.55
C SER A 11 -10.65 59.28 -32.94
N ILE A 12 -11.90 58.92 -33.28
CA ILE A 12 -12.52 57.65 -32.81
C ILE A 12 -11.87 56.43 -33.48
N VAL A 13 -11.51 56.51 -34.77
CA VAL A 13 -10.81 55.42 -35.48
C VAL A 13 -9.38 55.24 -34.94
N LEU A 14 -8.68 56.30 -34.57
CA LEU A 14 -7.32 56.19 -34.01
C LEU A 14 -7.31 55.59 -32.59
N VAL A 15 -8.32 55.88 -31.76
CA VAL A 15 -8.46 55.31 -30.42
C VAL A 15 -8.90 53.84 -30.47
N LEU A 16 -9.72 53.43 -31.45
CA LEU A 16 -10.09 52.03 -31.64
C LEU A 16 -8.92 51.15 -32.12
N VAL A 17 -8.00 51.69 -32.93
CA VAL A 17 -6.83 50.93 -33.42
C VAL A 17 -5.79 50.70 -32.31
N VAL A 18 -5.65 51.63 -31.35
CA VAL A 18 -4.75 51.44 -30.19
C VAL A 18 -5.32 50.44 -29.18
N LEU A 19 -6.66 50.37 -29.02
CA LEU A 19 -7.31 49.38 -28.15
C LEU A 19 -7.28 47.95 -28.71
N VAL A 20 -7.25 47.77 -30.04
CA VAL A 20 -7.11 46.44 -30.66
C VAL A 20 -5.66 45.94 -30.61
N ALA A 21 -4.65 46.83 -30.61
CA ALA A 21 -3.24 46.43 -30.48
C ALA A 21 -2.85 45.98 -29.05
N ALA A 22 -3.50 46.51 -28.01
CA ALA A 22 -3.27 46.07 -26.62
C ALA A 22 -4.01 44.77 -26.25
N ALA A 23 -5.03 44.39 -27.02
CA ALA A 23 -5.83 43.16 -26.78
C ALA A 23 -5.25 41.89 -27.44
N CYS A 24 -4.15 42.00 -28.19
CA CYS A 24 -3.51 40.86 -28.86
C CYS A 24 -2.22 40.37 -28.19
N SER A 25 -1.81 40.94 -27.05
CA SER A 25 -0.60 40.51 -26.32
C SER A 25 -0.82 39.59 -25.12
N SER A 26 -2.05 39.12 -24.87
CA SER A 26 -2.35 38.14 -23.82
C SER A 26 -3.16 36.95 -24.35
N ARG A 27 -2.80 36.44 -25.53
CA ARG A 27 -3.24 35.12 -25.99
C ARG A 27 -2.14 34.13 -25.67
N SER A 28 -2.22 33.56 -24.47
CA SER A 28 -1.51 32.35 -24.07
C SER A 28 -1.63 31.35 -25.20
N LYS A 29 -0.50 31.01 -25.82
CA LYS A 29 -0.45 29.86 -26.72
C LYS A 29 -0.70 28.64 -25.86
N ASP A 30 -1.93 28.14 -25.88
CA ASP A 30 -2.22 26.76 -25.48
C ASP A 30 -1.56 25.84 -26.52
N GLY A 31 -0.24 25.67 -26.39
CA GLY A 31 0.46 24.52 -26.92
C GLY A 31 0.05 23.29 -26.10
N PRO A 32 0.28 22.06 -26.63
CA PRO A 32 0.12 20.86 -25.81
C PRO A 32 0.91 21.06 -24.52
N ALA A 33 0.27 20.80 -23.37
CA ALA A 33 0.90 20.89 -22.06
C ALA A 33 2.29 20.25 -22.16
N ALA A 34 3.34 21.05 -21.91
CA ALA A 34 4.70 20.55 -21.93
C ALA A 34 4.75 19.28 -21.08
N SER A 35 5.20 18.17 -21.68
CA SER A 35 5.51 16.98 -20.90
C SER A 35 6.41 17.43 -19.77
N SER A 36 6.02 17.21 -18.52
CA SER A 36 6.89 17.59 -17.41
C SER A 36 8.18 16.79 -17.54
N ASP A 37 9.31 17.44 -17.82
CA ASP A 37 10.66 16.85 -17.79
C ASP A 37 11.09 16.42 -16.36
N LYS A 38 10.16 16.44 -15.40
CA LYS A 38 10.37 16.07 -14.01
C LYS A 38 10.62 14.57 -13.92
N PRO A 39 11.61 14.11 -13.14
CA PRO A 39 11.76 12.70 -12.85
C PRO A 39 10.48 12.14 -12.19
N ARG A 40 10.00 11.02 -12.71
CA ARG A 40 8.81 10.36 -12.18
C ARG A 40 9.16 9.41 -11.05
N VAL A 41 8.36 9.43 -9.99
CA VAL A 41 8.44 8.51 -8.84
C VAL A 41 7.13 7.74 -8.73
N ALA A 42 7.19 6.41 -8.79
CA ALA A 42 6.05 5.55 -8.52
C ALA A 42 5.97 5.23 -7.03
N VAL A 43 4.83 5.46 -6.40
CA VAL A 43 4.61 5.20 -4.97
C VAL A 43 3.47 4.20 -4.82
N SER A 44 3.67 3.15 -4.02
CA SER A 44 2.73 2.03 -3.93
C SER A 44 1.33 2.45 -3.47
N ILE A 45 1.19 2.90 -2.22
CA ILE A 45 -0.10 3.15 -1.58
C ILE A 45 -0.33 4.61 -1.23
N PHE A 46 -1.61 4.98 -1.07
CA PHE A 46 -2.04 6.36 -0.84
C PHE A 46 -1.35 7.06 0.35
N PRO A 47 -1.19 6.45 1.54
CA PRO A 47 -0.56 7.12 2.68
C PRO A 47 0.87 7.57 2.37
N LEU A 48 1.65 6.69 1.73
CA LEU A 48 3.02 7.00 1.30
C LEU A 48 3.03 8.03 0.17
N TRP A 49 2.13 7.89 -0.80
CA TRP A 49 2.01 8.81 -1.94
C TRP A 49 1.69 10.24 -1.49
N ASP A 50 0.80 10.41 -0.51
CA ASP A 50 0.42 11.73 -0.01
C ASP A 50 1.59 12.43 0.71
N ILE A 51 2.36 11.70 1.51
CA ILE A 51 3.61 12.23 2.09
C ILE A 51 4.61 12.55 0.98
N ALA A 52 4.88 11.59 0.09
CA ALA A 52 5.85 11.69 -0.99
C ALA A 52 5.58 12.87 -1.92
N ARG A 53 4.35 13.04 -2.40
CA ARG A 53 4.00 14.15 -3.31
C ARG A 53 4.19 15.51 -2.63
N ARG A 54 3.92 15.62 -1.32
CA ARG A 54 4.13 16.86 -0.56
C ARG A 54 5.63 17.14 -0.33
N VAL A 55 6.44 16.12 -0.04
CA VAL A 55 7.91 16.27 0.00
C VAL A 55 8.42 16.71 -1.37
N ALA A 56 7.98 16.05 -2.45
CA ALA A 56 8.38 16.37 -3.83
C ALA A 56 7.97 17.79 -4.26
N GLY A 57 6.79 18.28 -3.88
CA GLY A 57 6.27 19.54 -4.39
C GLY A 57 6.27 19.56 -5.92
N ASP A 58 6.74 20.65 -6.52
CA ASP A 58 6.82 20.77 -7.98
C ASP A 58 8.09 20.15 -8.60
N GLY A 59 9.00 19.57 -7.81
CA GLY A 59 10.28 19.06 -8.33
C GLY A 59 10.19 17.72 -9.04
N LEU A 60 9.29 16.83 -8.58
CA LEU A 60 9.13 15.47 -9.09
C LEU A 60 7.68 15.21 -9.51
N ASP A 61 7.51 14.28 -10.46
CA ASP A 61 6.19 13.77 -10.85
C ASP A 61 5.88 12.51 -10.03
N VAL A 62 5.07 12.63 -8.97
CA VAL A 62 4.79 11.53 -8.03
C VAL A 62 3.45 10.88 -8.34
N VAL A 63 3.49 9.63 -8.79
CA VAL A 63 2.29 8.87 -9.19
C VAL A 63 1.92 7.82 -8.15
N LEU A 64 0.64 7.73 -7.82
CA LEU A 64 0.08 6.67 -6.99
C LEU A 64 -0.16 5.44 -7.86
N VAL A 65 0.35 4.28 -7.44
CA VAL A 65 0.19 3.03 -8.20
C VAL A 65 -1.07 2.29 -7.79
N LEU A 66 -1.34 2.09 -6.50
CA LEU A 66 -2.56 1.47 -6.00
C LEU A 66 -3.73 2.46 -6.11
N PRO A 67 -4.74 2.23 -6.96
CA PRO A 67 -5.90 3.12 -7.04
C PRO A 67 -6.68 3.15 -5.72
N PRO A 68 -7.27 4.30 -5.32
CA PRO A 68 -8.10 4.38 -4.13
C PRO A 68 -9.23 3.34 -4.11
N GLY A 69 -9.46 2.73 -2.95
CA GLY A 69 -10.49 1.71 -2.74
C GLY A 69 -10.12 0.30 -3.18
N ARG A 70 -8.93 0.08 -3.77
CA ARG A 70 -8.39 -1.27 -4.03
C ARG A 70 -7.65 -1.79 -2.81
N SER A 71 -7.76 -3.09 -2.55
CA SER A 71 -6.93 -3.75 -1.54
C SER A 71 -5.48 -3.84 -2.01
N GLU A 72 -4.60 -3.48 -1.10
CA GLU A 72 -3.14 -3.49 -1.16
C GLU A 72 -2.54 -4.90 -1.12
N HIS A 73 -3.28 -5.88 -0.59
CA HIS A 73 -2.84 -7.28 -0.48
C HIS A 73 -3.11 -8.10 -1.75
N SER A 74 -4.17 -7.78 -2.49
CA SER A 74 -4.62 -8.51 -3.68
C SER A 74 -4.53 -7.67 -4.96
N TYR A 75 -3.71 -6.62 -4.95
CA TYR A 75 -3.57 -5.74 -6.11
C TYR A 75 -2.87 -6.45 -7.28
N ASP A 76 -3.59 -6.53 -8.40
CA ASP A 76 -3.07 -6.93 -9.70
C ASP A 76 -3.30 -5.77 -10.69
N PRO A 77 -2.24 -5.18 -11.25
CA PRO A 77 -2.31 -3.99 -12.08
C PRO A 77 -2.84 -4.28 -13.48
N THR A 78 -3.63 -3.36 -14.02
CA THR A 78 -4.01 -3.41 -15.43
C THR A 78 -2.86 -2.96 -16.34
N PRO A 79 -2.84 -3.33 -17.64
CA PRO A 79 -1.85 -2.81 -18.60
C PRO A 79 -1.82 -1.27 -18.68
N LYS A 80 -2.96 -0.61 -18.43
CA LYS A 80 -3.06 0.84 -18.38
C LYS A 80 -2.32 1.42 -17.17
N GLU A 81 -2.44 0.79 -16.02
CA GLU A 81 -1.73 1.19 -14.78
C GLU A 81 -0.23 0.89 -14.90
N MET A 82 0.14 -0.25 -15.48
CA MET A 82 1.53 -0.54 -15.86
C MET A 82 2.13 0.57 -16.74
N ALA A 83 1.37 1.06 -17.72
CA ALA A 83 1.85 2.14 -18.59
C ALA A 83 2.05 3.47 -17.84
N GLN A 84 1.35 3.72 -16.74
CA GLN A 84 1.53 4.95 -15.94
C GLN A 84 2.91 5.00 -15.27
N VAL A 85 3.51 3.85 -14.96
CA VAL A 85 4.82 3.78 -14.31
C VAL A 85 5.98 3.63 -15.31
N ALA A 86 5.73 3.48 -16.61
CA ALA A 86 6.75 3.14 -17.64
C ALA A 86 7.91 4.13 -17.82
N LYS A 87 7.92 5.25 -17.08
CA LYS A 87 8.97 6.27 -17.08
C LYS A 87 9.50 6.60 -15.68
N SER A 88 9.08 5.84 -14.68
CA SER A 88 9.54 6.03 -13.31
C SER A 88 11.05 5.84 -13.22
N LYS A 89 11.70 6.76 -12.51
CA LYS A 89 13.15 6.71 -12.21
C LYS A 89 13.41 6.24 -10.78
N LEU A 90 12.35 6.08 -10.00
CA LEU A 90 12.37 5.61 -8.62
C LEU A 90 11.02 4.96 -8.29
N GLY A 91 11.05 3.84 -7.60
CA GLY A 91 9.90 3.31 -6.87
C GLY A 91 10.04 3.58 -5.37
N VAL A 92 8.92 3.84 -4.69
CA VAL A 92 8.85 3.95 -3.24
C VAL A 92 7.75 3.01 -2.76
N SER A 93 8.13 2.07 -1.89
CA SER A 93 7.25 1.02 -1.39
C SER A 93 7.24 1.00 0.14
N VAL A 94 6.23 0.35 0.70
CA VAL A 94 6.17 -0.05 2.11
C VAL A 94 7.30 -1.02 2.38
N GLY A 95 7.47 -2.06 1.56
CA GLY A 95 8.40 -3.15 1.85
C GLY A 95 7.80 -4.10 2.88
N LEU A 96 8.64 -4.83 3.62
CA LEU A 96 8.19 -5.82 4.61
C LEU A 96 7.19 -6.82 3.99
N GLY A 97 7.49 -7.30 2.77
CA GLY A 97 6.67 -8.27 2.03
C GLY A 97 5.27 -7.82 1.60
N MET A 98 4.89 -6.57 1.82
CA MET A 98 3.52 -6.09 1.61
C MET A 98 3.24 -5.74 0.14
N ASP A 99 4.08 -4.92 -0.49
CA ASP A 99 3.86 -4.39 -1.83
C ASP A 99 4.96 -4.77 -2.83
N GLY A 100 5.41 -6.03 -2.76
CA GLY A 100 6.39 -6.59 -3.71
C GLY A 100 5.92 -6.53 -5.17
N TRP A 101 4.61 -6.40 -5.41
CA TRP A 101 4.05 -6.13 -6.73
C TRP A 101 4.57 -4.80 -7.32
N LEU A 102 4.87 -3.77 -6.52
CA LEU A 102 5.36 -2.48 -7.05
C LEU A 102 6.66 -2.67 -7.82
N GLU A 103 7.58 -3.48 -7.27
CA GLU A 103 8.85 -3.77 -7.91
C GLU A 103 8.64 -4.47 -9.25
N LYS A 104 7.78 -5.49 -9.30
CA LYS A 104 7.43 -6.19 -10.55
C LYS A 104 6.89 -5.21 -11.59
N ILE A 105 6.00 -4.31 -11.19
CA ILE A 105 5.38 -3.29 -12.05
C ILE A 105 6.41 -2.32 -12.62
N VAL A 106 7.19 -1.71 -11.72
CA VAL A 106 8.16 -0.68 -12.09
C VAL A 106 9.27 -1.28 -12.95
N ARG A 107 9.82 -2.44 -12.59
CA ARG A 107 10.87 -3.08 -13.38
C ARG A 107 10.37 -3.57 -14.74
N GLY A 108 9.15 -4.09 -14.80
CA GLY A 108 8.54 -4.53 -16.06
C GLY A 108 8.22 -3.39 -17.03
N ALA A 109 7.87 -2.21 -16.52
CA ALA A 109 7.44 -1.08 -17.35
C ALA A 109 8.54 -0.03 -17.62
N ALA A 110 9.40 0.25 -16.64
CA ALA A 110 10.38 1.34 -16.68
C ALA A 110 11.85 0.88 -16.80
N GLY A 111 12.10 -0.43 -16.65
CA GLY A 111 13.41 -1.05 -16.77
C GLY A 111 13.91 -1.67 -15.46
N THR A 112 14.73 -2.72 -15.59
CA THR A 112 15.19 -3.54 -14.46
C THR A 112 16.11 -2.80 -13.50
N ASP A 113 16.72 -1.69 -13.90
CA ASP A 113 17.71 -0.97 -13.08
C ASP A 113 17.08 0.16 -12.25
N VAL A 114 15.76 0.33 -12.30
CA VAL A 114 15.08 1.37 -11.52
C VAL A 114 15.20 1.03 -10.02
N PRO A 115 15.75 1.94 -9.19
CA PRO A 115 15.86 1.72 -7.75
C PRO A 115 14.48 1.72 -7.09
N ILE A 116 14.30 0.86 -6.08
CA ILE A 116 13.12 0.80 -5.22
C ILE A 116 13.55 1.10 -3.79
N VAL A 117 12.95 2.11 -3.17
CA VAL A 117 13.17 2.47 -1.76
C VAL A 117 12.04 1.88 -0.93
N GLN A 118 12.37 0.98 0.00
CA GLN A 118 11.42 0.41 0.96
C GLN A 118 11.47 1.19 2.27
N LEU A 119 10.34 1.74 2.71
CA LEU A 119 10.29 2.59 3.91
C LEU A 119 10.09 1.80 5.21
N GLY A 120 9.32 0.71 5.17
CA GLY A 120 8.96 -0.10 6.33
C GLY A 120 10.15 -0.62 7.14
N PRO A 121 11.22 -1.16 6.52
CA PRO A 121 12.43 -1.56 7.25
C PRO A 121 13.12 -0.42 8.02
N LYS A 122 12.85 0.84 7.64
CA LYS A 122 13.36 2.06 8.31
C LYS A 122 12.38 2.63 9.34
N ALA A 123 11.19 2.06 9.46
CA ALA A 123 10.13 2.50 10.37
C ALA A 123 10.16 1.80 11.75
N ASN A 124 11.26 1.12 12.07
CA ASN A 124 11.45 0.32 13.29
C ASN A 124 10.34 -0.76 13.46
N PRO A 125 10.18 -1.69 12.51
CA PRO A 125 9.03 -2.56 12.46
C PRO A 125 8.81 -3.35 13.76
N ARG A 126 7.54 -3.58 14.10
CA ARG A 126 7.13 -4.50 15.16
C ARG A 126 6.79 -5.86 14.57
N ARG A 127 6.62 -6.85 15.44
CA ARG A 127 6.07 -8.15 15.04
C ARG A 127 4.57 -8.22 15.33
N MET A 128 3.82 -8.87 14.45
CA MET A 128 2.38 -9.10 14.65
C MET A 128 2.15 -10.12 15.78
N THR A 129 1.10 -9.90 16.59
CA THR A 129 0.69 -10.85 17.64
C THR A 129 -0.24 -11.94 17.08
N ALA A 130 -0.49 -12.99 17.86
CA ALA A 130 -1.40 -14.08 17.47
C ALA A 130 -2.84 -13.58 17.24
N GLU A 131 -3.30 -12.62 18.04
CA GLU A 131 -4.61 -12.01 17.90
C GLU A 131 -4.76 -11.16 16.64
N GLU A 132 -3.64 -10.61 16.14
CA GLU A 132 -3.59 -9.74 14.96
C GLU A 132 -3.47 -10.51 13.64
N VAL A 133 -2.98 -11.76 13.70
CA VAL A 133 -2.97 -12.65 12.53
C VAL A 133 -4.16 -13.62 12.53
N GLY A 134 -4.76 -13.87 13.70
CA GLY A 134 -5.83 -14.85 13.87
C GLY A 134 -5.29 -16.25 14.15
N ALA A 135 -6.04 -17.03 14.93
CA ALA A 135 -5.61 -18.37 15.38
C ALA A 135 -5.27 -19.33 14.22
N GLU A 136 -6.01 -19.30 13.11
CA GLU A 136 -5.73 -20.15 11.95
C GLU A 136 -4.39 -19.80 11.26
N ALA A 137 -4.05 -18.51 11.12
CA ALA A 137 -2.77 -18.10 10.54
C ALA A 137 -1.59 -18.27 11.52
N ALA A 138 -1.87 -18.28 12.83
CA ALA A 138 -0.86 -18.56 13.85
C ALA A 138 -0.44 -20.04 13.86
N GLU A 139 -1.37 -20.98 13.62
CA GLU A 139 -1.08 -22.43 13.58
C GLU A 139 -0.32 -22.85 12.29
N GLU A 140 -0.57 -22.22 11.13
CA GLU A 140 0.20 -22.49 9.90
C GLU A 140 1.67 -22.02 9.98
N GLY A 141 1.99 -21.12 10.92
CA GLY A 141 3.36 -20.62 11.13
C GLY A 141 4.28 -21.56 11.93
N GLU A 142 3.75 -22.61 12.56
CA GLU A 142 4.52 -23.53 13.40
C GLU A 142 4.90 -24.86 12.70
N GLU A 143 4.51 -25.10 11.44
CA GLU A 143 4.79 -26.36 10.74
C GLU A 143 6.10 -26.40 9.91
N HIS A 144 7.03 -25.44 10.09
CA HIS A 144 8.30 -25.44 9.35
C HIS A 144 9.52 -25.14 10.24
N ASP A 145 9.92 -26.08 11.10
CA ASP A 145 11.33 -26.16 11.52
C ASP A 145 11.75 -27.52 12.11
N ASP A 146 11.55 -28.62 11.37
CA ASP A 146 12.18 -29.91 11.71
C ASP A 146 12.53 -30.73 10.46
N HIS A 147 13.44 -30.20 9.63
CA HIS A 147 14.29 -31.06 8.80
C HIS A 147 15.59 -31.33 9.54
N ALA A 148 15.50 -32.20 10.56
CA ALA A 148 16.67 -32.89 11.07
C ALA A 148 17.24 -33.78 9.94
N ASP A 149 18.44 -33.45 9.50
CA ASP A 149 19.30 -34.27 8.63
C ASP A 149 19.52 -35.66 9.27
N ASP A 150 18.64 -36.62 8.99
CA ASP A 150 18.87 -38.02 9.33
C ASP A 150 19.48 -38.74 8.12
N LYS A 151 20.82 -38.73 8.07
CA LYS A 151 21.62 -39.54 7.15
C LYS A 151 21.54 -41.01 7.56
N ALA A 152 20.42 -41.66 7.28
CA ALA A 152 20.29 -43.11 7.37
C ALA A 152 20.62 -43.76 6.01
N LYS A 153 21.72 -44.52 6.02
CA LYS A 153 22.23 -45.34 4.92
C LYS A 153 21.22 -46.44 4.57
N HIS A 154 20.87 -46.58 3.30
CA HIS A 154 20.30 -47.82 2.78
C HIS A 154 21.14 -48.35 1.63
N GLU A 155 21.78 -49.49 1.92
CA GLU A 155 22.49 -50.36 0.99
C GLU A 155 21.44 -51.08 0.12
N HIS A 156 21.64 -51.06 -1.20
CA HIS A 156 20.80 -51.80 -2.14
C HIS A 156 21.36 -53.20 -2.33
N GLU A 157 20.67 -54.22 -1.82
CA GLU A 157 20.81 -55.59 -2.30
C GLU A 157 19.88 -55.81 -3.50
N HIS A 158 20.49 -56.30 -4.57
CA HIS A 158 19.85 -56.75 -5.79
C HIS A 158 19.14 -58.08 -5.55
N ASP A 159 17.92 -58.22 -6.06
CA ASP A 159 17.45 -59.54 -6.45
C ASP A 159 16.76 -59.54 -7.80
N LYS A 160 17.12 -60.56 -8.57
CA LYS A 160 16.86 -60.75 -9.99
C LYS A 160 15.59 -61.57 -10.15
N HIS A 161 14.70 -61.20 -11.08
CA HIS A 161 13.95 -62.20 -11.83
C HIS A 161 13.75 -61.76 -13.29
N ALA A 162 14.09 -62.69 -14.17
CA ALA A 162 14.11 -62.60 -15.61
C ALA A 162 12.85 -63.18 -16.25
N ASP A 163 12.78 -62.96 -17.57
CA ASP A 163 12.04 -63.68 -18.62
C ASP A 163 10.57 -63.27 -18.82
N GLY A 164 10.07 -62.99 -20.04
CA GLY A 164 10.67 -62.98 -21.36
C GLY A 164 9.61 -62.61 -22.41
N ARG A 165 10.04 -62.00 -23.52
CA ARG A 165 9.54 -62.20 -24.90
C ARG A 165 10.16 -61.19 -25.87
N GLU A 166 10.79 -61.76 -26.89
CA GLU A 166 11.38 -61.14 -28.07
C GLU A 166 10.32 -60.57 -29.02
N HIS A 167 10.62 -59.45 -29.69
CA HIS A 167 10.23 -59.15 -31.08
C HIS A 167 11.09 -58.00 -31.64
N ASP A 168 12.08 -58.40 -32.43
CA ASP A 168 12.45 -57.95 -33.79
C ASP A 168 12.33 -56.47 -34.23
N ASP A 169 13.53 -55.89 -34.45
CA ASP A 169 14.02 -54.97 -35.48
C ASP A 169 13.14 -53.84 -36.08
N GLY A 170 13.63 -52.62 -35.89
CA GLY A 170 13.18 -51.42 -36.60
C GLY A 170 14.04 -50.20 -36.27
N ASP A 171 15.13 -50.03 -37.04
CA ASP A 171 15.97 -48.83 -37.08
C ASP A 171 15.16 -47.53 -37.01
N HIS A 172 15.40 -46.67 -36.01
CA HIS A 172 15.22 -45.23 -36.10
C HIS A 172 16.14 -44.48 -35.11
N ALA A 173 16.93 -43.57 -35.69
CA ALA A 173 17.86 -42.56 -35.17
C ALA A 173 17.75 -42.08 -33.69
N PRO A 174 18.87 -41.64 -33.09
CA PRO A 174 18.96 -41.29 -31.67
C PRO A 174 18.18 -40.02 -31.34
N LYS A 175 17.25 -40.10 -30.38
CA LYS A 175 16.64 -38.94 -29.74
C LYS A 175 17.59 -38.39 -28.66
N PRO A 176 17.85 -37.07 -28.63
CA PRO A 176 18.69 -36.46 -27.61
C PRO A 176 17.96 -36.40 -26.27
N GLU A 177 18.73 -36.53 -25.20
CA GLU A 177 18.36 -36.32 -23.81
C GLU A 177 17.59 -34.99 -23.62
N PRO A 178 16.47 -34.96 -22.86
CA PRO A 178 15.93 -33.71 -22.39
C PRO A 178 16.81 -33.22 -21.22
N LYS A 179 17.77 -32.34 -21.55
CA LYS A 179 18.41 -31.49 -20.56
C LYS A 179 17.40 -30.45 -20.06
N GLY A 180 17.33 -30.33 -18.73
CA GLY A 180 16.74 -29.18 -18.05
C GLY A 180 15.23 -29.30 -17.86
N ALA A 181 14.82 -30.13 -16.90
CA ALA A 181 13.60 -29.85 -16.17
C ALA A 181 13.76 -28.46 -15.57
N ALA A 182 13.01 -27.49 -16.11
CA ALA A 182 12.78 -26.22 -15.47
C ALA A 182 12.31 -26.54 -14.04
N LYS A 183 13.13 -26.15 -13.05
CA LYS A 183 12.64 -26.02 -11.69
C LYS A 183 11.44 -25.10 -11.78
N GLY A 184 10.25 -25.65 -11.56
CA GLY A 184 9.10 -24.83 -11.23
C GLY A 184 9.54 -24.00 -10.04
N GLU A 185 9.69 -22.70 -10.24
CA GLU A 185 9.71 -21.75 -9.16
C GLU A 185 8.34 -21.89 -8.50
N HIS A 186 8.32 -22.65 -7.40
CA HIS A 186 7.24 -22.58 -6.45
C HIS A 186 7.31 -21.16 -5.85
N ASP A 187 6.60 -20.25 -6.50
CA ASP A 187 6.32 -18.89 -6.01
C ASP A 187 5.47 -19.08 -4.75
N HIS A 188 6.13 -19.28 -3.62
CA HIS A 188 5.51 -19.23 -2.30
C HIS A 188 5.13 -17.77 -2.05
N HIS A 189 3.97 -17.35 -2.53
CA HIS A 189 3.32 -16.10 -2.16
C HIS A 189 2.83 -16.17 -0.71
N GLY A 190 3.77 -16.28 0.22
CA GLY A 190 3.53 -16.07 1.64
C GLY A 190 3.40 -14.58 1.88
N HIS A 191 2.17 -14.07 1.82
CA HIS A 191 1.85 -12.75 2.33
C HIS A 191 2.17 -12.74 3.84
N ASN A 192 2.84 -11.70 4.32
CA ASN A 192 3.39 -11.54 5.68
C ASN A 192 2.33 -11.44 6.80
N HIS A 193 1.47 -12.44 6.91
CA HIS A 193 0.47 -12.59 7.97
C HIS A 193 0.78 -13.78 8.89
N ALA A 194 2.01 -14.28 8.85
CA ALA A 194 2.44 -15.32 9.78
C ALA A 194 2.68 -14.72 11.18
N HIS A 195 2.36 -15.49 12.22
CA HIS A 195 2.68 -15.10 13.59
C HIS A 195 4.18 -14.77 13.72
N GLY A 196 4.48 -13.60 14.31
CA GLY A 196 5.87 -13.16 14.48
C GLY A 196 6.54 -12.58 13.23
N ALA A 197 5.83 -12.46 12.09
CA ALA A 197 6.27 -11.69 10.94
C ALA A 197 6.33 -10.18 11.25
N GLU A 198 7.14 -9.44 10.50
CA GLU A 198 7.20 -7.98 10.62
C GLU A 198 5.92 -7.35 10.07
N ASP A 199 5.26 -6.55 10.91
CA ASP A 199 4.01 -5.85 10.57
C ASP A 199 4.30 -4.72 9.57
N PRO A 200 3.72 -4.73 8.36
CA PRO A 200 3.97 -3.71 7.35
C PRO A 200 3.22 -2.40 7.60
N HIS A 201 2.21 -2.36 8.47
CA HIS A 201 1.25 -1.25 8.58
C HIS A 201 1.74 -0.03 9.37
N PHE A 202 3.05 0.25 9.31
CA PHE A 202 3.70 1.30 10.10
C PHE A 202 3.11 2.69 9.87
N TRP A 203 2.51 2.92 8.69
CA TRP A 203 1.90 4.20 8.34
C TRP A 203 0.66 4.53 9.17
N LEU A 204 0.07 3.57 9.88
CA LEU A 204 -1.03 3.84 10.81
C LEU A 204 -0.54 4.42 12.16
N ASP A 205 0.76 4.59 12.32
CA ASP A 205 1.37 5.35 13.41
C ASP A 205 2.05 6.62 12.84
N PRO A 206 1.55 7.83 13.15
CA PRO A 206 2.11 9.07 12.61
C PRO A 206 3.56 9.36 13.04
N VAL A 207 4.01 8.81 14.18
CA VAL A 207 5.40 8.94 14.63
C VAL A 207 6.32 8.03 13.82
N ARG A 208 5.85 6.86 13.40
CA ARG A 208 6.58 5.96 12.49
C ARG A 208 6.56 6.48 11.06
N MET A 209 5.44 7.04 10.61
CA MET A 209 5.40 7.76 9.33
C MET A 209 6.41 8.91 9.32
N LYS A 210 6.50 9.67 10.42
CA LYS A 210 7.49 10.74 10.57
C LYS A 210 8.92 10.23 10.45
N SER A 211 9.24 9.06 11.02
CA SER A 211 10.61 8.54 11.04
C SER A 211 11.12 8.16 9.65
N VAL A 212 10.24 7.91 8.67
CA VAL A 212 10.64 7.57 7.29
C VAL A 212 10.66 8.77 6.34
N VAL A 213 10.23 9.96 6.77
CA VAL A 213 10.30 11.19 5.95
C VAL A 213 11.74 11.54 5.52
N PRO A 214 12.78 11.42 6.38
CA PRO A 214 14.16 11.66 5.97
C PRO A 214 14.62 10.77 4.81
N GLU A 215 14.14 9.52 4.73
CA GLU A 215 14.49 8.59 3.66
C GLU A 215 13.89 9.01 2.32
N LEU A 216 12.67 9.57 2.33
CA LEU A 216 12.08 10.20 1.14
C LEU A 216 12.89 11.42 0.69
N VAL A 217 13.26 12.30 1.63
CA VAL A 217 14.07 13.48 1.34
C VAL A 217 15.41 13.10 0.72
N GLU A 218 16.08 12.08 1.27
CA GLU A 218 17.35 11.59 0.76
C GLU A 218 17.18 11.00 -0.66
N ALA A 219 16.20 10.13 -0.86
CA ALA A 219 15.93 9.51 -2.15
C ALA A 219 15.62 10.56 -3.23
N PHE A 220 14.81 11.57 -2.90
CA PHE A 220 14.43 12.64 -3.84
C PHE A 220 15.59 13.58 -4.12
N SER A 221 16.41 13.89 -3.12
CA SER A 221 17.61 14.73 -3.30
C SER A 221 18.68 14.03 -4.16
N LYS A 222 18.78 12.70 -4.08
CA LYS A 222 19.65 11.93 -4.98
C LYS A 222 19.12 11.93 -6.42
N LEU A 223 17.80 11.79 -6.59
CA LEU A 223 17.16 11.77 -7.90
C LEU A 223 17.18 13.14 -8.60
N ASP A 224 16.98 14.21 -7.84
CA ASP A 224 17.03 15.60 -8.30
C ASP A 224 17.83 16.50 -7.33
N PRO A 225 19.16 16.58 -7.49
CA PRO A 225 20.02 17.40 -6.62
C PRO A 225 19.68 18.89 -6.64
N LYS A 226 19.05 19.41 -7.71
CA LYS A 226 18.68 20.83 -7.79
C LYS A 226 17.53 21.18 -6.86
N GLY A 227 16.63 20.22 -6.59
CA GLY A 227 15.49 20.38 -5.68
C GLY A 227 15.77 20.10 -4.21
N ALA A 228 16.97 19.63 -3.85
CA ALA A 228 17.32 19.07 -2.54
C ALA A 228 16.94 19.96 -1.33
N GLU A 229 17.28 21.25 -1.36
CA GLU A 229 16.93 22.18 -0.27
C GLU A 229 15.40 22.33 -0.13
N GLY A 230 14.67 22.28 -1.23
CA GLY A 230 13.21 22.29 -1.24
C GLY A 230 12.61 21.03 -0.62
N TYR A 231 13.13 19.84 -0.99
CA TYR A 231 12.70 18.57 -0.41
C TYR A 231 12.95 18.55 1.11
N LYS A 232 14.12 19.02 1.55
CA LYS A 232 14.49 19.10 2.96
C LYS A 232 13.57 20.04 3.75
N ALA A 233 13.29 21.23 3.22
CA ALA A 233 12.40 22.19 3.87
C ALA A 233 10.97 21.64 4.00
N ARG A 234 10.42 21.04 2.94
CA ARG A 234 9.08 20.43 2.98
C ARG A 234 9.03 19.19 3.87
N GLY A 235 10.06 18.35 3.85
CA GLY A 235 10.20 17.22 4.78
C GLY A 235 10.12 17.66 6.23
N LYS A 236 10.83 18.73 6.62
CA LYS A 236 10.76 19.28 7.98
C LYS A 236 9.40 19.87 8.34
N ALA A 237 8.71 20.50 7.38
CA ALA A 237 7.34 20.97 7.59
C ALA A 237 6.37 19.80 7.85
N ILE A 238 6.47 18.74 7.04
CA ILE A 238 5.65 17.52 7.18
C ILE A 238 5.93 16.82 8.51
N GLU A 239 7.20 16.71 8.93
CA GLU A 239 7.56 16.16 10.24
C GLU A 239 6.83 16.91 11.39
N ALA A 240 6.72 18.24 11.30
CA ALA A 240 6.00 19.05 12.28
C ALA A 240 4.47 18.92 12.19
N GLU A 241 3.92 18.66 11.00
CA GLU A 241 2.50 18.33 10.81
C GLU A 241 2.16 16.98 11.44
N LEU A 242 3.03 15.98 11.28
CA LEU A 242 2.87 14.66 11.89
C LEU A 242 2.97 14.69 13.41
N ASP A 243 3.81 15.55 13.99
CA ASP A 243 3.86 15.78 15.44
C ASP A 243 2.52 16.33 15.97
N LYS A 244 1.92 17.28 15.24
CA LYS A 244 0.60 17.85 15.61
C LYS A 244 -0.50 16.82 15.51
N LEU A 245 -0.52 16.05 14.42
CA LEU A 245 -1.47 14.96 14.22
C LEU A 245 -1.38 13.94 15.36
N HIS A 246 -0.16 13.54 15.73
CA HIS A 246 0.06 12.63 16.84
C HIS A 246 -0.49 13.20 18.16
N ALA A 247 -0.18 14.46 18.49
CA ALA A 247 -0.65 15.10 19.72
C ALA A 247 -2.19 15.17 19.78
N GLU A 248 -2.85 15.42 18.65
CA GLU A 248 -4.32 15.42 18.56
C GLU A 248 -4.89 14.01 18.81
N LEU A 249 -4.35 12.99 18.13
CA LEU A 249 -4.80 11.61 18.31
C LEU A 249 -4.55 11.10 19.73
N GLU A 250 -3.43 11.46 20.35
CA GLU A 250 -3.12 11.13 21.75
C GLU A 250 -4.11 11.82 22.72
N ALA A 251 -4.47 13.08 22.46
CA ALA A 251 -5.46 13.77 23.28
C ALA A 251 -6.84 13.09 23.19
N ARG A 252 -7.24 12.66 21.99
CA ARG A 252 -8.52 11.96 21.76
C ARG A 252 -8.53 10.58 22.42
N SER A 253 -7.43 9.84 22.35
CA SER A 253 -7.36 8.47 22.86
C SER A 253 -7.54 8.37 24.38
N LYS A 254 -7.23 9.44 25.12
CA LYS A 254 -7.50 9.58 26.56
C LYS A 254 -9.00 9.54 26.89
N GLY A 255 -9.86 9.91 25.93
CA GLY A 255 -11.31 9.86 26.07
C GLY A 255 -11.93 8.50 25.77
N TRP A 256 -11.20 7.57 25.15
CA TRP A 256 -11.72 6.22 24.85
C TRP A 256 -11.73 5.39 26.13
N THR A 257 -12.92 5.11 26.66
CA THR A 257 -13.12 4.35 27.90
C THR A 257 -13.12 2.85 27.65
N LYS A 258 -13.59 2.43 26.46
CA LYS A 258 -13.49 1.05 26.00
C LYS A 258 -12.21 0.90 25.17
N LYS A 259 -11.37 -0.07 25.53
CA LYS A 259 -10.04 -0.23 24.90
C LYS A 259 -9.92 -1.44 23.97
N THR A 260 -10.82 -2.40 24.07
CA THR A 260 -10.77 -3.65 23.31
C THR A 260 -11.62 -3.57 22.05
N ILE A 261 -11.04 -3.90 20.90
CA ILE A 261 -11.70 -3.84 19.59
C ILE A 261 -11.46 -5.12 18.78
N VAL A 262 -12.28 -5.35 17.77
CA VAL A 262 -12.08 -6.40 16.75
C VAL A 262 -11.96 -5.73 15.39
N THR A 263 -10.85 -5.94 14.71
CA THR A 263 -10.58 -5.33 13.40
C THR A 263 -10.89 -6.29 12.27
N PHE A 264 -10.93 -5.78 11.04
CA PHE A 264 -11.22 -6.63 9.89
C PHE A 264 -10.05 -7.56 9.61
N HIS A 265 -8.86 -7.01 9.38
CA HIS A 265 -7.61 -7.76 9.42
C HIS A 265 -6.59 -7.09 10.36
N GLY A 266 -5.37 -7.64 10.42
CA GLY A 266 -4.28 -7.19 11.29
C GLY A 266 -3.65 -5.84 10.94
N SER A 267 -4.36 -4.89 10.34
CA SER A 267 -3.81 -3.61 9.90
C SER A 267 -3.52 -2.64 11.05
N MET A 268 -4.35 -2.62 12.09
CA MET A 268 -4.35 -1.52 13.07
C MET A 268 -3.36 -1.70 14.24
N GLY A 269 -2.46 -2.69 14.21
CA GLY A 269 -1.59 -3.05 15.34
C GLY A 269 -0.75 -1.87 15.86
N TYR A 270 -0.09 -1.14 14.96
CA TYR A 270 0.68 0.06 15.32
C TYR A 270 -0.18 1.18 15.93
N PHE A 271 -1.37 1.43 15.37
CA PHE A 271 -2.29 2.43 15.90
C PHE A 271 -2.79 2.04 17.28
N ALA A 272 -3.14 0.76 17.46
CA ALA A 272 -3.64 0.22 18.71
C ALA A 272 -2.60 0.32 19.82
N GLU A 273 -1.36 -0.09 19.55
CA GLU A 273 -0.25 0.04 20.50
C GLU A 273 -0.03 1.50 20.92
N ARG A 274 0.03 2.43 19.95
CA ARG A 274 0.31 3.84 20.25
C ARG A 274 -0.78 4.51 21.08
N TYR A 275 -2.03 4.19 20.82
CA TYR A 275 -3.17 4.90 21.42
C TYR A 275 -3.89 4.10 22.50
N GLY A 276 -3.28 3.00 22.97
CA GLY A 276 -3.75 2.23 24.13
C GLY A 276 -5.03 1.45 23.86
N LEU A 277 -5.15 0.88 22.66
CA LEU A 277 -6.19 -0.08 22.30
C LEU A 277 -5.62 -1.50 22.31
N SER A 278 -6.50 -2.48 22.40
CA SER A 278 -6.16 -3.91 22.31
C SER A 278 -7.03 -4.56 21.24
N ILE A 279 -6.40 -5.28 20.33
CA ILE A 279 -7.09 -6.06 19.30
C ILE A 279 -7.36 -7.44 19.89
N ALA A 280 -8.63 -7.80 20.04
CA ALA A 280 -9.03 -9.10 20.59
C ALA A 280 -9.03 -10.22 19.56
N ALA A 281 -9.32 -9.88 18.30
CA ALA A 281 -9.35 -10.78 17.17
C ALA A 281 -9.40 -9.97 15.86
N VAL A 282 -9.10 -10.65 14.76
CA VAL A 282 -9.34 -10.19 13.39
C VAL A 282 -10.42 -11.04 12.72
N ILE A 283 -11.21 -10.44 11.85
CA ILE A 283 -12.32 -11.11 11.13
C ILE A 283 -11.78 -11.96 9.97
N GLU A 284 -10.83 -11.43 9.22
CA GLU A 284 -10.13 -12.13 8.13
C GLU A 284 -8.65 -12.32 8.53
N PRO A 285 -8.23 -13.56 8.82
CA PRO A 285 -6.82 -13.84 9.12
C PRO A 285 -5.94 -13.68 7.87
N PHE A 286 -6.54 -13.89 6.69
CA PHE A 286 -5.93 -13.65 5.38
C PHE A 286 -6.76 -12.59 4.65
N PRO A 287 -6.24 -11.36 4.45
CA PRO A 287 -7.02 -10.28 3.85
C PRO A 287 -7.54 -10.63 2.45
N GLY A 288 -8.85 -10.43 2.25
CA GLY A 288 -9.54 -10.71 0.99
C GLY A 288 -9.96 -12.18 0.83
N LYS A 289 -9.79 -13.02 1.86
CA LYS A 289 -10.30 -14.39 1.89
C LYS A 289 -11.35 -14.51 2.98
N GLU A 290 -12.53 -15.01 2.60
CA GLU A 290 -13.61 -15.26 3.55
C GLU A 290 -13.15 -16.29 4.61
N PRO A 291 -13.42 -16.04 5.90
CA PRO A 291 -13.03 -16.94 6.99
C PRO A 291 -13.85 -18.23 6.98
N THR A 292 -13.28 -19.31 7.52
CA THR A 292 -14.01 -20.57 7.70
C THR A 292 -15.09 -20.44 8.77
N ALA A 293 -16.11 -21.31 8.73
CA ALA A 293 -17.13 -21.35 9.77
C ALA A 293 -16.55 -21.71 11.17
N ARG A 294 -15.45 -22.48 11.18
CA ARG A 294 -14.71 -22.80 12.41
C ARG A 294 -14.04 -21.54 12.95
N TYR A 295 -13.32 -20.80 12.11
CA TYR A 295 -12.69 -19.54 12.49
C TYR A 295 -13.69 -18.51 13.02
N VAL A 296 -14.84 -18.36 12.36
CA VAL A 296 -15.91 -17.46 12.81
C VAL A 296 -16.33 -17.78 14.25
N LYS A 297 -16.41 -19.06 14.61
CA LYS A 297 -16.72 -19.48 15.99
C LYS A 297 -15.60 -19.06 16.96
N ASP A 298 -14.34 -19.19 16.55
CA ASP A 298 -13.19 -18.81 17.38
C ASP A 298 -13.15 -17.29 17.60
N VAL A 299 -13.44 -16.50 16.57
CA VAL A 299 -13.61 -15.04 16.68
C VAL A 299 -14.75 -14.68 17.63
N LEU A 300 -15.92 -15.33 17.53
CA LEU A 300 -17.05 -15.08 18.43
C LEU A 300 -16.71 -15.40 19.89
N ALA A 301 -15.96 -16.49 20.13
CA ALA A 301 -15.49 -16.84 21.47
C ALA A 301 -14.49 -15.80 22.01
N ALA A 302 -13.58 -15.30 21.16
CA ALA A 302 -12.63 -14.23 21.52
C ALA A 302 -13.36 -12.92 21.85
N VAL A 303 -14.39 -12.55 21.07
CA VAL A 303 -15.26 -11.39 21.30
C VAL A 303 -15.94 -11.48 22.66
N GLU A 304 -16.56 -12.63 22.97
CA GLU A 304 -17.27 -12.84 24.24
C GLU A 304 -16.32 -12.75 25.44
N LYS A 305 -15.15 -13.40 25.35
CA LYS A 305 -14.13 -13.42 26.42
C LYS A 305 -13.53 -12.03 26.68
N SER A 306 -13.27 -11.28 25.61
CA SER A 306 -12.54 -10.01 25.67
C SER A 306 -13.43 -8.80 25.98
N LYS A 307 -14.75 -8.96 25.86
CA LYS A 307 -15.75 -7.88 25.97
C LYS A 307 -15.44 -6.72 25.01
N ALA A 308 -15.15 -7.06 23.76
CA ALA A 308 -14.86 -6.08 22.73
C ALA A 308 -15.98 -5.04 22.59
N ALA A 309 -15.60 -3.79 22.35
CA ALA A 309 -16.51 -2.66 22.27
C ALA A 309 -17.32 -2.65 20.98
N ALA A 310 -16.69 -3.03 19.88
CA ALA A 310 -17.19 -2.95 18.52
C ALA A 310 -16.35 -3.79 17.57
N LEU A 311 -16.93 -4.10 16.41
CA LEU A 311 -16.23 -4.63 15.25
C LEU A 311 -16.00 -3.52 14.24
N PHE A 312 -14.94 -3.64 13.45
CA PHE A 312 -14.60 -2.70 12.40
C PHE A 312 -14.36 -3.46 11.09
N SER A 313 -15.09 -3.09 10.04
CA SER A 313 -14.81 -3.49 8.65
C SER A 313 -13.84 -2.52 7.99
N GLU A 314 -13.41 -2.86 6.77
CA GLU A 314 -12.56 -2.00 5.94
C GLU A 314 -13.22 -1.71 4.59
N PRO A 315 -13.07 -0.50 4.04
CA PRO A 315 -13.75 -0.12 2.81
C PRO A 315 -13.18 -0.81 1.56
N GLN A 316 -11.97 -1.37 1.63
CA GLN A 316 -11.32 -2.07 0.51
C GLN A 316 -11.76 -3.53 0.36
N LEU A 317 -12.46 -4.08 1.35
CA LEU A 317 -12.77 -5.52 1.46
C LEU A 317 -14.27 -5.77 1.60
N ASP A 318 -14.68 -7.03 1.41
CA ASP A 318 -16.09 -7.40 1.50
C ASP A 318 -16.59 -7.34 2.95
N ARG A 319 -17.59 -6.50 3.20
CA ARG A 319 -18.15 -6.30 4.55
C ARG A 319 -18.97 -7.48 5.08
N ARG A 320 -19.37 -8.45 4.24
CA ARG A 320 -20.28 -9.55 4.60
C ARG A 320 -19.81 -10.37 5.81
N PRO A 321 -18.55 -10.85 5.91
CA PRO A 321 -18.10 -11.61 7.07
C PRO A 321 -18.20 -10.81 8.37
N ALA A 322 -17.81 -9.54 8.36
CA ALA A 322 -17.91 -8.66 9.52
C ALA A 322 -19.36 -8.48 9.99
N GLN A 323 -20.30 -8.33 9.04
CA GLN A 323 -21.73 -8.18 9.36
C GLN A 323 -22.28 -9.42 10.04
N VAL A 324 -21.96 -10.62 9.55
CA VAL A 324 -22.40 -11.89 10.14
C VAL A 324 -21.91 -12.02 11.58
N ILE A 325 -20.63 -11.71 11.84
CA ILE A 325 -20.06 -11.80 13.19
C ILE A 325 -20.68 -10.74 14.11
N ALA A 326 -20.84 -9.50 13.62
CA ALA A 326 -21.44 -8.41 14.39
C ALA A 326 -22.87 -8.72 14.82
N ASP A 327 -23.69 -9.27 13.91
CA ASP A 327 -25.08 -9.65 14.20
C ASP A 327 -25.17 -10.77 15.24
N GLN A 328 -24.30 -11.78 15.14
CA GLN A 328 -24.25 -12.89 16.10
C GLN A 328 -23.72 -12.45 17.47
N ALA A 329 -22.66 -11.63 17.50
CA ALA A 329 -22.08 -11.07 18.71
C ALA A 329 -22.95 -9.97 19.34
N LYS A 330 -23.93 -9.45 18.60
CA LYS A 330 -24.75 -8.28 18.97
C LYS A 330 -23.90 -7.06 19.30
N LEU A 331 -22.83 -6.85 18.55
CA LEU A 331 -21.94 -5.71 18.67
C LEU A 331 -22.13 -4.74 17.49
N PRO A 332 -21.93 -3.43 17.71
CA PRO A 332 -21.98 -2.48 16.63
C PRO A 332 -20.83 -2.71 15.64
N LEU A 333 -21.13 -2.57 14.34
CA LEU A 333 -20.17 -2.65 13.25
C LEU A 333 -19.90 -1.26 12.67
N PHE A 334 -18.66 -0.80 12.78
CA PHE A 334 -18.16 0.43 12.16
C PHE A 334 -17.16 0.11 11.05
N GLU A 335 -16.52 1.13 10.49
CA GLU A 335 -15.53 1.01 9.42
C GLU A 335 -14.26 1.81 9.78
N LEU A 336 -13.09 1.18 9.66
CA LEU A 336 -11.79 1.84 9.73
C LEU A 336 -11.10 1.69 8.37
N ASP A 337 -10.51 2.77 7.87
CA ASP A 337 -9.84 2.78 6.56
C ASP A 337 -8.32 2.70 6.77
N PRO A 338 -7.65 1.60 6.40
CA PRO A 338 -6.20 1.49 6.54
C PRO A 338 -5.44 2.24 5.44
N VAL A 339 -6.04 2.46 4.26
CA VAL A 339 -5.33 2.96 3.06
C VAL A 339 -5.69 4.41 2.72
N GLY A 340 -6.93 4.83 2.87
CA GLY A 340 -7.38 6.18 2.51
C GLY A 340 -7.49 6.41 1.00
N GLY A 341 -7.38 7.67 0.60
CA GLY A 341 -7.63 8.11 -0.79
C GLY A 341 -9.12 8.15 -1.16
N SER A 342 -9.99 7.80 -0.22
CA SER A 342 -11.45 7.85 -0.32
C SER A 342 -11.99 9.20 0.15
N ALA A 343 -13.29 9.44 -0.06
CA ALA A 343 -13.94 10.65 0.43
C ALA A 343 -13.79 10.79 1.96
N GLY A 344 -13.38 11.97 2.40
CA GLY A 344 -13.03 12.27 3.79
C GLY A 344 -11.64 11.81 4.22
N ALA A 345 -10.87 11.16 3.34
CA ALA A 345 -9.51 10.68 3.60
C ALA A 345 -8.54 11.10 2.47
N GLU A 346 -8.70 12.33 1.95
CA GLU A 346 -7.94 12.84 0.79
C GLU A 346 -6.52 13.31 1.12
N THR A 347 -6.12 13.22 2.39
CA THR A 347 -4.75 13.47 2.88
C THR A 347 -4.45 12.47 3.99
N TYR A 348 -3.17 12.20 4.24
CA TYR A 348 -2.75 11.30 5.32
C TYR A 348 -3.32 11.69 6.70
N GLU A 349 -3.34 12.98 7.03
CA GLU A 349 -3.87 13.46 8.31
C GLU A 349 -5.37 13.16 8.44
N LYS A 350 -6.14 13.50 7.39
CA LYS A 350 -7.58 13.21 7.33
C LYS A 350 -7.90 11.73 7.43
N LEU A 351 -7.09 10.84 6.85
CA LEU A 351 -7.25 9.39 7.00
C LEU A 351 -7.26 8.99 8.48
N LEU A 352 -6.24 9.39 9.23
CA LEU A 352 -6.14 9.04 10.65
C LEU A 352 -7.19 9.77 11.51
N LEU A 353 -7.53 11.02 11.18
CA LEU A 353 -8.57 11.76 11.89
C LEU A 353 -9.97 11.17 11.65
N LYS A 354 -10.28 10.72 10.43
CA LYS A 354 -11.53 10.01 10.10
C LYS A 354 -11.64 8.71 10.89
N ASN A 355 -10.56 7.94 10.99
CA ASN A 355 -10.54 6.73 11.81
C ASN A 355 -10.74 7.07 13.30
N ALA A 356 -10.12 8.13 13.80
CA ALA A 356 -10.32 8.59 15.18
C ALA A 356 -11.75 9.09 15.43
N ASP A 357 -12.43 9.70 14.44
CA ASP A 357 -13.86 10.06 14.53
C ASP A 357 -14.77 8.84 14.68
N VAL A 358 -14.43 7.75 14.00
CA VAL A 358 -15.14 6.49 14.15
C VAL A 358 -14.87 5.87 15.53
N LEU A 359 -13.61 5.85 15.98
CA LEU A 359 -13.23 5.34 17.30
C LEU A 359 -13.86 6.15 18.43
N ASP A 360 -13.95 7.46 18.31
CA ASP A 360 -14.65 8.32 19.27
C ASP A 360 -16.12 7.91 19.44
N LYS A 361 -16.81 7.56 18.35
CA LYS A 361 -18.21 7.12 18.41
C LYS A 361 -18.36 5.74 19.02
N ALA A 362 -17.39 4.85 18.79
CA ALA A 362 -17.44 3.48 19.25
C ALA A 362 -16.99 3.31 20.72
N LEU A 363 -16.01 4.11 21.15
CA LEU A 363 -15.21 3.84 22.36
C LEU A 363 -15.40 4.84 23.50
N LYS A 364 -16.07 5.97 23.27
CA LYS A 364 -16.57 6.85 24.33
C LYS A 364 -17.84 6.26 24.92
#